data_AF-A0A497QWF7-F1
#
_entry.id   AF-A0A497QWF7-F1
#
_cell.length_a   1.000
_cell.length_b   1.000
_cell.length_c   1.000
_cell.angle_alpha   90.00
_cell.angle_beta   90.00
_cell.angle_gamma   90.00
#
_symmetry.space_group_name_H-M   'P 1'
#
loop_
_entity.id
_entity.type
_entity.pdbx_description
1 polymer ?
#
loop_
_entity_poly.entity_id
_entity_poly.type
_entity_poly.pdbx_seq_one_letter_code
_entity_poly.pdbx_strand_id
1 'polypeptide(L)'
;MKKIFMRIIFGTLLLGLFFSSITISAINNVGPLYTCPANPDPIVDGTIDKIVEWKAGVPLTVVLFDLTNQANKIVIEIMSVYGNNYILYWAVTIPDTAINPKDYFFIVIRTHEVNPIVVDPTPNGKFGAEHDIKFIWLYNNDTMDAFTSGVAFTWKDDISNLGTNDCVGKARNNRTHTTIEMSTPFNSGDANGYDFNTYVNGTIDIFLWYHDEDNHVDYTQIRESDVDWDYIEQKIQCTKTSPISIYAIFLSLLSTAVFVILVRKRKR
;
A
#
# COMPACT_ATOMS: atom_id res chain seq x y z
N MET A 1 55.11 -11.87 -1.46
CA MET A 1 54.08 -10.80 -1.28
C MET A 1 53.43 -10.33 -2.59
N LYS A 2 54.17 -10.12 -3.70
CA LYS A 2 53.59 -9.66 -4.99
C LYS A 2 52.49 -10.57 -5.61
N LYS A 3 52.56 -11.90 -5.44
CA LYS A 3 51.59 -12.84 -6.05
C LYS A 3 50.21 -12.89 -5.38
N ILE A 4 50.09 -12.47 -4.12
CA ILE A 4 48.81 -12.48 -3.38
C ILE A 4 48.00 -11.22 -3.68
N PHE A 5 48.68 -10.07 -3.84
CA PHE A 5 48.04 -8.79 -4.13
C PHE A 5 47.36 -8.77 -5.52
N MET A 6 47.95 -9.47 -6.50
CA MET A 6 47.43 -9.53 -7.87
C MET A 6 46.18 -10.43 -8.00
N ARG A 7 46.00 -11.42 -7.12
CA ARG A 7 44.79 -12.27 -7.09
C ARG A 7 43.60 -11.58 -6.43
N ILE A 8 43.84 -10.66 -5.50
CA ILE A 8 42.78 -9.90 -4.83
C ILE A 8 42.20 -8.86 -5.79
N ILE A 9 43.05 -8.15 -6.54
CA ILE A 9 42.61 -7.12 -7.51
C ILE A 9 41.80 -7.75 -8.66
N PHE A 10 42.20 -8.94 -9.13
CA PHE A 10 41.47 -9.64 -10.19
C PHE A 10 40.11 -10.21 -9.72
N GLY A 11 40.01 -10.61 -8.44
CA GLY A 11 38.75 -11.06 -7.84
C GLY A 11 37.74 -9.93 -7.64
N THR A 12 38.21 -8.72 -7.28
CA THR A 12 37.34 -7.53 -7.15
C THR A 12 36.89 -6.98 -8.50
N LEU A 13 37.68 -7.10 -9.56
CA LEU A 13 37.31 -6.64 -10.89
C LEU A 13 36.25 -7.54 -11.56
N LEU A 14 36.32 -8.86 -11.33
CA LEU A 14 35.30 -9.80 -11.82
C LEU A 14 33.96 -9.68 -11.07
N LEU A 15 33.99 -9.34 -9.77
CA LEU A 15 32.76 -9.07 -9.03
C LEU A 15 32.07 -7.79 -9.54
N GLY A 16 32.83 -6.77 -9.92
CA GLY A 16 32.29 -5.51 -10.46
C GLY A 16 31.63 -5.64 -11.84
N LEU A 17 32.05 -6.62 -12.65
CA LEU A 17 31.50 -6.85 -14.00
C LEU A 17 30.24 -7.72 -14.03
N PHE A 18 29.92 -8.43 -12.94
CA PHE A 18 28.65 -9.15 -12.81
C PHE A 18 27.48 -8.25 -12.36
N PHE A 19 27.74 -7.00 -11.97
CA PHE A 19 26.70 -6.04 -11.57
C PHE A 19 26.30 -5.05 -12.68
N SER A 20 26.93 -5.09 -13.86
CA SER A 20 26.71 -4.07 -14.91
C SER A 20 25.77 -4.50 -16.05
N SER A 21 25.02 -5.59 -15.91
CA SER A 21 24.05 -5.99 -16.94
C SER A 21 22.83 -6.68 -16.34
N ILE A 22 22.15 -6.00 -15.43
CA ILE A 22 20.71 -6.18 -15.27
C ILE A 22 20.08 -4.92 -15.85
N THR A 23 19.80 -4.95 -17.15
CA THR A 23 18.69 -4.16 -17.68
C THR A 23 17.44 -4.76 -17.06
N ILE A 24 17.10 -4.27 -15.86
CA ILE A 24 15.78 -4.49 -15.28
C ILE A 24 14.83 -3.81 -16.25
N SER A 25 14.06 -4.61 -17.01
CA SER A 25 12.83 -4.09 -17.60
C SER A 25 12.05 -3.48 -16.45
N ALA A 26 11.76 -2.19 -16.52
CA ALA A 26 11.03 -1.48 -15.47
C ALA A 26 9.67 -2.16 -15.29
N ILE A 27 9.60 -3.09 -14.34
CA ILE A 27 8.35 -3.39 -13.66
C ILE A 27 8.09 -2.11 -12.88
N ASN A 28 7.16 -1.27 -13.36
CA ASN A 28 6.69 -0.08 -12.67
C ASN A 28 5.86 -0.50 -11.44
N ASN A 29 6.45 -1.31 -10.55
CA ASN A 29 5.85 -1.63 -9.27
C ASN A 29 5.66 -0.31 -8.53
N VAL A 30 4.40 0.08 -8.36
CA VAL A 30 4.03 1.08 -7.37
C VAL A 30 4.65 0.63 -6.05
N GLY A 31 5.43 1.50 -5.40
CA GLY A 31 6.11 1.13 -4.15
C GLY A 31 5.12 0.64 -3.09
N PRO A 32 5.54 -0.18 -2.12
CA PRO A 32 4.62 -0.70 -1.12
C PRO A 32 4.02 0.43 -0.27
N LEU A 33 2.72 0.34 0.01
CA LEU A 33 2.04 1.20 0.97
C LEU A 33 2.22 0.62 2.36
N TYR A 34 2.91 1.33 3.25
CA TYR A 34 3.10 0.88 4.63
C TYR A 34 1.99 1.40 5.53
N THR A 35 1.36 0.50 6.28
CA THR A 35 0.37 0.81 7.30
C THR A 35 1.00 0.69 8.68
N CYS A 36 1.10 1.81 9.37
CA CYS A 36 1.73 1.93 10.68
C CYS A 36 0.70 2.02 11.83
N PRO A 37 1.02 1.60 13.08
CA PRO A 37 0.15 1.88 14.21
C PRO A 37 0.07 3.39 14.44
N ALA A 38 -1.15 3.91 14.54
CA ALA A 38 -1.45 5.28 14.87
C ALA A 38 -1.59 5.47 16.40
N ASN A 39 -1.21 6.66 16.87
CA ASN A 39 -1.47 7.10 18.24
C ASN A 39 -1.41 8.64 18.29
N PRO A 40 -2.56 9.35 18.39
CA PRO A 40 -3.92 8.80 18.54
C PRO A 40 -4.43 8.11 17.28
N ASP A 41 -5.55 7.39 17.40
CA ASP A 41 -6.29 6.89 16.25
C ASP A 41 -6.82 8.08 15.42
N PRO A 42 -6.76 8.05 14.07
CA PRO A 42 -7.33 9.10 13.23
C PRO A 42 -8.83 9.27 13.44
N ILE A 43 -9.28 10.52 13.35
CA ILE A 43 -10.71 10.85 13.29
C ILE A 43 -11.07 10.98 11.82
N VAL A 44 -12.00 10.14 11.34
CA VAL A 44 -12.49 10.22 9.95
C VAL A 44 -13.38 11.46 9.82
N ASP A 45 -12.80 12.61 9.46
CA ASP A 45 -13.48 13.89 9.28
C ASP A 45 -13.23 14.55 7.92
N GLY A 46 -12.42 13.89 7.09
CA GLY A 46 -12.03 14.31 5.75
C GLY A 46 -10.83 15.24 5.77
N THR A 47 -10.13 15.42 6.89
CA THR A 47 -8.99 16.33 7.03
C THR A 47 -7.73 15.53 7.40
N ILE A 48 -6.61 15.78 6.72
CA ILE A 48 -5.39 14.99 6.95
C ILE A 48 -4.39 15.80 7.79
N ASP A 49 -4.42 15.66 9.13
CA ASP A 49 -3.39 16.23 10.00
C ASP A 49 -2.15 15.32 10.12
N LYS A 50 -1.15 15.59 9.27
CA LYS A 50 0.14 14.86 9.24
C LYS A 50 1.01 15.07 10.49
N ILE A 51 0.66 15.97 11.39
CA ILE A 51 1.43 16.27 12.61
C ILE A 51 0.84 15.54 13.81
N VAL A 52 -0.48 15.40 13.87
CA VAL A 52 -1.17 14.84 15.03
C VAL A 52 -1.54 13.39 14.81
N GLU A 53 -2.48 13.11 13.90
CA GLU A 53 -3.12 11.80 13.78
C GLU A 53 -2.48 10.94 12.67
N TRP A 54 -2.07 11.57 11.56
CA TRP A 54 -1.43 10.90 10.42
C TRP A 54 0.10 10.92 10.47
N LYS A 55 0.71 11.32 11.59
CA LYS A 55 2.17 11.43 11.75
C LYS A 55 2.95 10.13 11.52
N ALA A 56 2.28 8.99 11.71
CA ALA A 56 2.86 7.67 11.48
C ALA A 56 2.64 7.17 10.03
N GLY A 57 1.76 7.84 9.27
CA GLY A 57 1.48 7.52 7.88
C GLY A 57 2.70 7.76 7.00
N VAL A 58 3.02 6.79 6.15
CA VAL A 58 4.07 6.92 5.14
C VAL A 58 3.39 7.22 3.80
N PRO A 59 3.54 8.44 3.24
CA PRO A 59 2.90 8.78 1.99
C PRO A 59 3.49 7.99 0.82
N LEU A 60 2.60 7.48 -0.01
CA LEU A 60 2.88 6.87 -1.30
C LEU A 60 2.25 7.73 -2.38
N THR A 61 3.06 8.16 -3.33
CA THR A 61 2.56 8.85 -4.53
C THR A 61 2.12 7.81 -5.55
N VAL A 62 0.89 7.94 -6.04
CA VAL A 62 0.28 7.03 -7.02
C VAL A 62 -0.15 7.84 -8.24
N VAL A 63 0.10 7.31 -9.43
CA VAL A 63 -0.37 7.90 -10.68
C VAL A 63 -1.63 7.16 -11.10
N LEU A 64 -2.72 7.88 -11.31
CA LEU A 64 -3.94 7.35 -11.89
C LEU A 64 -4.06 7.88 -13.32
N PHE A 65 -4.26 6.98 -14.26
CA PHE A 65 -4.40 7.26 -15.68
C PHE A 65 -5.88 7.31 -16.05
N ASP A 66 -6.22 8.25 -16.94
CA ASP A 66 -7.53 8.28 -17.58
C ASP A 66 -7.72 6.97 -18.37
N LEU A 67 -8.80 6.26 -18.05
CA LEU A 67 -9.11 4.95 -18.64
C LEU A 67 -9.27 5.02 -20.17
N THR A 68 -9.77 6.14 -20.70
CA THR A 68 -10.01 6.35 -22.14
C THR A 68 -8.78 6.90 -22.85
N ASN A 69 -7.94 7.67 -22.15
CA ASN A 69 -6.76 8.30 -22.71
C ASN A 69 -5.61 8.37 -21.71
N GLN A 70 -4.74 7.37 -21.76
CA GLN A 70 -3.58 7.20 -20.88
C GLN A 70 -2.53 8.33 -20.91
N ALA A 71 -2.63 9.28 -21.86
CA ALA A 71 -1.81 10.50 -21.85
C ALA A 71 -2.25 11.48 -20.75
N ASN A 72 -3.53 11.46 -20.39
CA ASN A 72 -4.09 12.21 -19.28
C ASN A 72 -3.95 11.37 -17.99
N LYS A 73 -3.50 12.03 -16.92
CA LYS A 73 -3.23 11.38 -15.64
C LYS A 73 -3.27 12.38 -14.51
N ILE A 74 -3.65 11.90 -13.34
CA ILE A 74 -3.55 12.62 -12.08
C ILE A 74 -2.53 11.94 -11.16
N VAL A 75 -1.97 12.72 -10.25
CA VAL A 75 -1.05 12.24 -9.23
C VAL A 75 -1.74 12.43 -7.89
N ILE A 76 -2.00 11.34 -7.20
CA ILE A 76 -2.59 11.33 -5.87
C ILE A 76 -1.54 10.94 -4.83
N GLU A 77 -1.80 11.27 -3.57
CA GLU A 77 -1.04 10.77 -2.44
C GLU A 77 -1.96 9.92 -1.57
N ILE A 78 -1.51 8.72 -1.19
CA ILE A 78 -2.20 7.84 -0.24
C ILE A 78 -1.30 7.55 0.96
N MET A 79 -1.89 7.53 2.15
CA MET A 79 -1.30 7.06 3.40
C MET A 79 -2.22 6.02 4.02
N SER A 80 -1.65 5.14 4.82
CA SER A 80 -2.42 4.20 5.62
C SER A 80 -1.81 4.04 7.01
N VAL A 81 -2.68 3.89 8.01
CA VAL A 81 -2.35 3.59 9.41
C VAL A 81 -3.39 2.66 10.00
N TYR A 82 -3.11 2.06 11.15
CA TYR A 82 -4.08 1.28 11.90
C TYR A 82 -4.16 1.74 13.37
N GLY A 83 -5.38 1.79 13.91
CA GLY A 83 -5.66 2.26 15.28
C GLY A 83 -5.60 1.16 16.34
N ASN A 84 -5.91 1.53 17.58
CA ASN A 84 -5.77 0.68 18.77
C ASN A 84 -6.80 -0.47 18.89
N ASN A 85 -7.74 -0.59 17.94
CA ASN A 85 -8.72 -1.68 17.87
C ASN A 85 -8.68 -2.44 16.54
N TYR A 86 -7.52 -2.47 15.88
CA TYR A 86 -7.38 -3.08 14.54
C TYR A 86 -8.35 -2.47 13.52
N ILE A 87 -8.52 -1.15 13.57
CA ILE A 87 -9.21 -0.40 12.53
C ILE A 87 -8.14 0.06 11.54
N LEU A 88 -8.33 -0.26 10.26
CA LEU A 88 -7.52 0.22 9.16
C LEU A 88 -8.04 1.57 8.71
N TYR A 89 -7.12 2.50 8.45
CA TYR A 89 -7.43 3.83 7.95
C TYR A 89 -6.65 4.08 6.65
N TRP A 90 -7.29 4.77 5.71
CA TRP A 90 -6.68 5.33 4.52
C TRP A 90 -6.95 6.84 4.45
N ALA A 91 -5.91 7.59 4.11
CA ALA A 91 -6.00 9.00 3.79
C ALA A 91 -5.52 9.22 2.36
N VAL A 92 -6.32 9.90 1.55
CA VAL A 92 -6.03 10.16 0.12
C VAL A 92 -6.13 11.66 -0.15
N THR A 93 -5.18 12.19 -0.90
CA THR A 93 -5.22 13.56 -1.44
C THR A 93 -5.29 13.51 -2.95
N ILE A 94 -6.34 14.11 -3.52
CA ILE A 94 -6.63 14.16 -4.96
C ILE A 94 -6.52 15.61 -5.43
N PRO A 95 -5.83 15.89 -6.56
CA PRO A 95 -5.68 17.24 -7.10
C PRO A 95 -6.97 17.72 -7.80
N ASP A 96 -8.05 17.78 -7.04
CA ASP A 96 -9.38 18.19 -7.45
C ASP A 96 -9.80 19.45 -6.68
N THR A 97 -10.32 20.44 -7.39
CA THR A 97 -10.63 21.76 -6.83
C THR A 97 -12.07 21.90 -6.34
N ALA A 98 -12.95 20.93 -6.63
CA ALA A 98 -14.33 20.95 -6.17
C ALA A 98 -14.91 19.53 -6.09
N ILE A 99 -15.63 19.23 -5.01
CA ILE A 99 -16.41 17.98 -4.94
C ILE A 99 -17.76 18.18 -5.60
N ASN A 100 -18.07 17.36 -6.59
CA ASN A 100 -19.31 17.36 -7.36
C ASN A 100 -20.22 16.18 -6.98
N PRO A 101 -21.54 16.27 -7.25
CA PRO A 101 -22.53 15.27 -6.82
C PRO A 101 -22.31 13.84 -7.30
N LYS A 102 -21.43 13.60 -8.29
CA LYS A 102 -21.09 12.25 -8.76
C LYS A 102 -19.62 11.93 -8.65
N ASP A 103 -18.82 12.75 -7.97
CA ASP A 103 -17.45 12.34 -7.69
C ASP A 103 -17.48 11.19 -6.69
N TYR A 104 -16.72 10.15 -7.03
CA TYR A 104 -16.58 9.00 -6.16
C TYR A 104 -15.16 8.47 -6.19
N PHE A 105 -14.81 7.82 -5.09
CA PHE A 105 -13.54 7.15 -4.92
C PHE A 105 -13.79 5.75 -4.39
N PHE A 106 -13.01 4.78 -4.89
CA PHE A 106 -13.05 3.45 -4.31
C PHE A 106 -11.66 2.83 -4.20
N ILE A 107 -11.55 1.98 -3.19
CA ILE A 107 -10.42 1.10 -2.93
C ILE A 107 -10.92 -0.31 -3.15
N VAL A 108 -10.38 -0.98 -4.17
CA VAL A 108 -10.59 -2.40 -4.38
C VAL A 108 -9.49 -3.15 -3.63
N ILE A 109 -9.89 -4.10 -2.81
CA ILE A 109 -9.00 -4.88 -1.95
C ILE A 109 -9.00 -6.33 -2.45
N ARG A 110 -7.79 -6.87 -2.61
CA ARG A 110 -7.56 -8.28 -2.91
C ARG A 110 -6.71 -8.86 -1.77
N THR A 111 -7.23 -9.87 -1.09
CA THR A 111 -6.46 -10.62 -0.10
C THR A 111 -5.49 -11.57 -0.80
N HIS A 112 -4.20 -11.51 -0.44
CA HIS A 112 -3.25 -12.57 -0.80
C HIS A 112 -3.56 -13.80 0.04
N GLU A 113 -4.10 -14.85 -0.60
CA GLU A 113 -4.36 -16.17 0.00
C GLU A 113 -3.05 -16.93 0.29
N VAL A 114 -2.21 -16.42 1.18
CA VAL A 114 -1.14 -17.21 1.78
C VAL A 114 -1.47 -17.36 3.25
N ASN A 115 -1.92 -18.58 3.60
CA ASN A 115 -2.34 -19.03 4.93
C ASN A 115 -1.69 -18.21 6.08
N PRO A 116 -2.48 -17.61 6.98
CA PRO A 116 -1.92 -16.86 8.10
C PRO A 116 -1.02 -17.78 8.94
N ILE A 117 0.20 -17.33 9.23
CA ILE A 117 1.13 -18.05 10.12
C ILE A 117 0.64 -18.00 11.59
N VAL A 118 -0.39 -17.22 11.88
CA VAL A 118 -0.95 -17.09 13.23
C VAL A 118 -2.48 -17.11 13.16
N VAL A 119 -3.04 -18.15 13.79
CA VAL A 119 -4.44 -18.42 14.16
C VAL A 119 -5.47 -17.40 13.67
N ASP A 120 -6.35 -17.88 12.79
CA ASP A 120 -7.64 -17.26 12.44
C ASP A 120 -8.35 -16.75 13.70
N PRO A 121 -8.54 -15.43 13.88
CA PRO A 121 -9.08 -14.89 15.11
C PRO A 121 -10.56 -15.22 15.34
N THR A 122 -11.26 -15.83 14.38
CA THR A 122 -12.65 -16.26 14.59
C THR A 122 -12.96 -17.63 13.98
N PRO A 123 -13.93 -18.38 14.53
CA PRO A 123 -14.34 -19.67 13.98
C PRO A 123 -15.21 -19.57 12.70
N ASN A 124 -15.53 -18.36 12.24
CA ASN A 124 -16.63 -18.12 11.28
C ASN A 124 -16.30 -17.12 10.13
N GLY A 125 -15.06 -16.64 9.99
CA GLY A 125 -14.65 -15.83 8.85
C GLY A 125 -14.14 -16.71 7.70
N LYS A 126 -14.38 -16.31 6.44
CA LYS A 126 -13.70 -16.89 5.27
C LYS A 126 -12.87 -15.81 4.60
N PHE A 127 -11.71 -16.18 4.07
CA PHE A 127 -10.96 -15.30 3.17
C PHE A 127 -11.78 -15.05 1.91
N GLY A 128 -11.80 -13.81 1.42
CA GLY A 128 -12.57 -13.40 0.25
C GLY A 128 -12.18 -14.24 -0.98
N ALA A 129 -13.16 -14.93 -1.57
CA ALA A 129 -12.99 -15.65 -2.83
C ALA A 129 -12.94 -14.68 -4.05
N GLU A 130 -13.17 -13.39 -3.81
CA GLU A 130 -13.46 -12.32 -4.76
C GLU A 130 -12.79 -11.00 -4.31
N HIS A 131 -12.89 -9.93 -5.12
CA HIS A 131 -12.37 -8.61 -4.73
C HIS A 131 -13.40 -7.87 -3.87
N ASP A 132 -12.94 -7.31 -2.76
CA ASP A 132 -13.73 -6.44 -1.89
C ASP A 132 -13.58 -4.97 -2.33
N ILE A 133 -14.57 -4.12 -2.09
CA ILE A 133 -14.65 -2.76 -2.59
C ILE A 133 -15.17 -1.84 -1.47
N LYS A 134 -14.27 -0.99 -0.97
CA LYS A 134 -14.66 0.12 -0.09
C LYS A 134 -14.86 1.36 -0.94
N PHE A 135 -16.07 1.91 -0.90
CA PHE A 135 -16.50 2.99 -1.78
C PHE A 135 -16.98 4.22 -0.98
N ILE A 136 -16.76 5.43 -1.52
CA ILE A 136 -17.30 6.69 -1.00
C ILE A 136 -17.82 7.60 -2.12
N TRP A 137 -19.05 8.09 -1.95
CA TRP A 137 -19.60 9.24 -2.68
C TRP A 137 -19.07 10.52 -2.02
N LEU A 138 -18.25 11.31 -2.70
CA LEU A 138 -17.51 12.40 -2.07
C LEU A 138 -18.44 13.55 -1.62
N TYR A 139 -19.54 13.79 -2.36
CA TYR A 139 -20.42 14.92 -2.12
C TYR A 139 -21.22 14.86 -0.81
N ASN A 140 -21.76 13.69 -0.48
CA ASN A 140 -22.56 13.45 0.73
C ASN A 140 -21.80 12.67 1.80
N ASN A 141 -20.63 12.11 1.47
CA ASN A 141 -19.87 11.19 2.32
C ASN A 141 -20.61 9.89 2.63
N ASP A 142 -21.48 9.45 1.72
CA ASP A 142 -22.12 8.15 1.85
C ASP A 142 -21.13 7.07 1.40
N THR A 143 -20.90 6.08 2.27
CA THR A 143 -20.06 4.93 1.97
C THR A 143 -20.89 3.75 1.51
N MET A 144 -20.25 2.84 0.80
CA MET A 144 -20.80 1.54 0.43
C MET A 144 -19.71 0.49 0.59
N ASP A 145 -20.17 -0.70 0.95
CA ASP A 145 -19.37 -1.91 0.95
C ASP A 145 -19.91 -2.89 -0.09
N ALA A 146 -19.03 -3.47 -0.87
CA ALA A 146 -19.41 -4.27 -2.01
C ALA A 146 -18.32 -5.25 -2.41
N PHE A 147 -18.70 -6.28 -3.12
CA PHE A 147 -17.77 -7.25 -3.69
C PHE A 147 -17.97 -7.39 -5.19
N THR A 148 -16.93 -7.86 -5.90
CA THR A 148 -17.02 -8.13 -7.34
C THR A 148 -16.34 -9.44 -7.74
N SER A 149 -17.06 -10.21 -8.57
CA SER A 149 -16.59 -11.48 -9.12
C SER A 149 -15.83 -11.23 -10.44
N GLY A 150 -14.50 -11.27 -10.34
CA GLY A 150 -13.61 -11.02 -11.48
C GLY A 150 -13.36 -9.53 -11.72
N VAL A 151 -12.89 -9.22 -12.93
CA VAL A 151 -12.34 -7.90 -13.30
C VAL A 151 -13.36 -7.03 -14.07
N ALA A 152 -14.47 -7.62 -14.52
CA ALA A 152 -15.57 -6.88 -15.11
C ALA A 152 -16.36 -6.26 -13.96
N PHE A 153 -16.24 -4.94 -13.78
CA PHE A 153 -16.81 -4.02 -12.77
C PHE A 153 -18.33 -4.14 -12.46
N THR A 154 -18.82 -5.37 -12.34
CA THR A 154 -20.14 -5.73 -11.87
C THR A 154 -19.96 -6.04 -10.40
N TRP A 155 -20.21 -5.04 -9.58
CA TRP A 155 -20.16 -5.17 -8.14
C TRP A 155 -21.56 -5.45 -7.59
N LYS A 156 -21.59 -6.01 -6.39
CA LYS A 156 -22.80 -6.25 -5.62
C LYS A 156 -22.60 -5.68 -4.22
N ASP A 157 -23.57 -4.89 -3.78
CA ASP A 157 -23.60 -4.34 -2.43
C ASP A 157 -23.73 -5.48 -1.40
N ASP A 158 -22.92 -5.45 -0.36
CA ASP A 158 -22.94 -6.43 0.72
C ASP A 158 -24.26 -6.46 1.48
N ILE A 159 -24.88 -5.29 1.71
CA ILE A 159 -26.18 -5.20 2.40
C ILE A 159 -27.23 -5.98 1.62
N SER A 160 -27.14 -5.98 0.30
CA SER A 160 -28.06 -6.74 -0.57
C SER A 160 -27.82 -8.26 -0.55
N ASN A 161 -26.73 -8.73 0.08
CA ASN A 161 -26.29 -10.13 0.13
C ASN A 161 -26.01 -10.64 1.56
N LEU A 162 -26.65 -10.04 2.57
CA LEU A 162 -26.55 -10.40 4.01
C LEU A 162 -25.25 -9.98 4.72
N GLY A 163 -24.40 -9.18 4.06
CA GLY A 163 -23.25 -8.53 4.68
C GLY A 163 -23.61 -7.19 5.35
N THR A 164 -22.59 -6.44 5.74
CA THR A 164 -22.74 -5.14 6.42
C THR A 164 -21.82 -4.10 5.82
N ASN A 165 -22.31 -2.87 5.62
CA ASN A 165 -21.40 -1.76 5.36
C ASN A 165 -20.75 -1.32 6.67
N ASP A 166 -19.48 -1.63 6.83
CA ASP A 166 -18.67 -1.23 7.98
C ASP A 166 -17.61 -0.17 7.66
N CYS A 167 -17.65 0.34 6.43
CA CYS A 167 -16.82 1.43 5.99
C CYS A 167 -17.39 2.77 6.47
N VAL A 168 -16.53 3.57 7.08
CA VAL A 168 -16.82 4.98 7.37
C VAL A 168 -15.91 5.83 6.50
N GLY A 169 -16.45 6.90 5.92
CA GLY A 169 -15.71 7.75 5.01
C GLY A 169 -16.12 9.21 5.14
N LYS A 170 -15.14 10.11 4.96
CA LYS A 170 -15.35 11.55 4.86
C LYS A 170 -14.42 12.14 3.82
N ALA A 171 -14.93 13.09 3.07
CA ALA A 171 -14.21 13.88 2.09
C ALA A 171 -14.37 15.37 2.38
N ARG A 172 -13.32 16.13 2.10
CA ARG A 172 -13.31 17.57 2.24
C ARG A 172 -12.51 18.20 1.12
N ASN A 173 -13.03 19.29 0.58
CA ASN A 173 -12.32 20.10 -0.39
C ASN A 173 -11.83 21.40 0.25
N ASN A 174 -10.59 21.82 -0.06
CA ASN A 174 -10.03 23.10 0.40
C ASN A 174 -9.73 24.07 -0.75
N ARG A 175 -10.38 23.88 -1.91
CA ARG A 175 -10.26 24.60 -3.19
C ARG A 175 -9.00 24.31 -3.98
N THR A 176 -8.05 23.57 -3.43
CA THR A 176 -6.82 23.18 -4.14
C THR A 176 -6.69 21.68 -4.32
N HIS A 177 -7.30 20.92 -3.42
CA HIS A 177 -7.39 19.48 -3.46
C HIS A 177 -8.58 19.00 -2.65
N THR A 178 -8.99 17.78 -2.94
CA THR A 178 -9.95 16.98 -2.16
C THR A 178 -9.16 16.00 -1.31
N THR A 179 -9.38 16.01 0.00
CA THR A 179 -8.89 15.01 0.94
C THR A 179 -9.99 14.03 1.28
N ILE A 180 -9.64 12.75 1.36
CA ILE A 180 -10.55 11.66 1.69
C ILE A 180 -9.92 10.90 2.85
N GLU A 181 -10.72 10.60 3.86
CA GLU A 181 -10.39 9.65 4.92
C GLU A 181 -11.42 8.53 4.91
N MET A 182 -10.94 7.29 5.01
CA MET A 182 -11.78 6.10 5.10
C MET A 182 -11.26 5.19 6.21
N SER A 183 -12.16 4.48 6.88
CA SER A 183 -11.82 3.46 7.87
C SER A 183 -12.69 2.22 7.74
N THR A 184 -12.11 1.07 8.05
CA THR A 184 -12.79 -0.24 8.13
C THR A 184 -12.05 -1.10 9.17
N PRO A 185 -12.72 -1.99 9.92
CA PRO A 185 -12.03 -2.94 10.77
C PRO A 185 -11.14 -3.89 9.95
N PHE A 186 -10.08 -4.45 10.57
CA PHE A 186 -9.23 -5.47 9.95
C PHE A 186 -10.00 -6.74 9.58
N ASN A 187 -11.10 -6.97 10.30
CA ASN A 187 -12.01 -8.07 10.08
C ASN A 187 -13.40 -7.46 9.92
N SER A 188 -13.76 -7.15 8.67
CA SER A 188 -15.11 -6.75 8.31
C SER A 188 -16.06 -7.95 8.20
N GLY A 189 -15.48 -9.15 8.14
CA GLY A 189 -16.08 -10.49 8.05
C GLY A 189 -17.53 -10.67 8.46
N ASP A 190 -18.44 -10.50 7.50
CA ASP A 190 -19.70 -11.20 7.50
C ASP A 190 -19.49 -12.74 7.48
N ALA A 191 -20.50 -13.52 7.87
CA ALA A 191 -20.37 -14.97 7.99
C ALA A 191 -20.21 -15.71 6.64
N ASN A 192 -20.27 -14.99 5.52
CA ASN A 192 -20.27 -15.56 4.17
C ASN A 192 -18.95 -15.37 3.42
N GLY A 193 -18.07 -14.48 3.89
CA GLY A 193 -16.75 -14.25 3.30
C GLY A 193 -16.78 -13.28 2.11
N TYR A 194 -17.69 -12.31 2.13
CA TYR A 194 -17.72 -11.23 1.14
C TYR A 194 -16.75 -10.09 1.50
N ASP A 195 -16.29 -10.10 2.74
CA ASP A 195 -15.38 -9.13 3.33
C ASP A 195 -13.91 -9.57 3.29
N PHE A 196 -13.01 -8.60 3.14
CA PHE A 196 -11.59 -8.85 3.31
C PHE A 196 -11.21 -9.07 4.78
N ASN A 197 -10.15 -9.84 5.01
CA ASN A 197 -9.58 -10.02 6.34
C ASN A 197 -8.08 -9.72 6.26
N THR A 198 -7.57 -8.99 7.25
CA THR A 198 -6.15 -8.66 7.36
C THR A 198 -5.67 -8.73 8.81
N TYR A 199 -4.35 -8.68 8.98
CA TYR A 199 -3.71 -8.81 10.28
C TYR A 199 -2.39 -8.05 10.32
N VAL A 200 -1.89 -7.79 11.52
CA VAL A 200 -0.58 -7.12 11.71
C VAL A 200 0.53 -7.99 11.12
N ASN A 201 1.40 -7.37 10.32
CA ASN A 201 2.41 -7.98 9.44
C ASN A 201 1.85 -8.77 8.24
N GLY A 202 0.54 -8.70 8.01
CA GLY A 202 -0.10 -9.19 6.78
C GLY A 202 0.18 -8.27 5.59
N THR A 203 -0.22 -8.73 4.41
CA THR A 203 -0.14 -7.98 3.16
C THR A 203 -1.45 -8.16 2.38
N ILE A 204 -1.98 -7.06 1.87
CA ILE A 204 -3.13 -7.03 0.97
C ILE A 204 -2.73 -6.26 -0.30
N ASP A 205 -3.33 -6.61 -1.42
CA ASP A 205 -3.22 -5.79 -2.63
C ASP A 205 -4.39 -4.82 -2.67
N ILE A 206 -4.11 -3.56 -2.98
CA ILE A 206 -5.15 -2.57 -3.22
C ILE A 206 -5.04 -1.99 -4.63
N PHE A 207 -6.17 -1.57 -5.14
CA PHE A 207 -6.31 -0.85 -6.39
C PHE A 207 -7.22 0.37 -6.18
N LEU A 208 -6.86 1.49 -6.80
CA LEU A 208 -7.51 2.78 -6.60
C LEU A 208 -8.19 3.26 -7.88
N TRP A 209 -9.38 3.82 -7.74
CA TRP A 209 -10.11 4.49 -8.81
C TRP A 209 -10.74 5.77 -8.27
N TYR A 210 -10.69 6.81 -9.09
CA TYR A 210 -11.36 8.08 -8.87
C TYR A 210 -12.17 8.48 -10.10
N HIS A 211 -13.43 8.85 -9.90
CA HIS A 211 -14.25 9.47 -10.92
C HIS A 211 -14.35 10.97 -10.67
N ASP A 212 -13.97 11.73 -11.69
CA ASP A 212 -14.06 13.17 -11.76
C ASP A 212 -15.26 13.54 -12.64
N GLU A 213 -16.36 13.95 -12.02
CA GLU A 213 -17.59 14.34 -12.71
C GLU A 213 -17.45 15.68 -13.44
N ASP A 214 -16.53 16.58 -13.04
CA ASP A 214 -16.32 17.85 -13.75
C ASP A 214 -15.84 17.59 -15.17
N ASN A 215 -14.93 16.63 -15.31
CA ASN A 215 -14.34 16.25 -16.59
C ASN A 215 -15.03 15.03 -17.22
N HIS A 216 -15.91 14.35 -16.48
CA HIS A 216 -16.50 13.06 -16.81
C HIS A 216 -15.42 12.01 -17.16
N VAL A 217 -14.40 11.90 -16.31
CA VAL A 217 -13.25 11.01 -16.51
C VAL A 217 -13.09 10.04 -15.35
N ASP A 218 -12.83 8.78 -15.68
CA ASP A 218 -12.43 7.75 -14.73
C ASP A 218 -10.91 7.59 -14.74
N TYR A 219 -10.30 7.86 -13.59
CA TYR A 219 -8.86 7.71 -13.36
C TYR A 219 -8.59 6.43 -12.56
N THR A 220 -7.66 5.62 -13.05
CA THR A 220 -7.36 4.28 -12.53
C THR A 220 -5.88 3.94 -12.61
N GLN A 221 -5.41 2.95 -11.84
CA GLN A 221 -4.03 2.47 -11.92
C GLN A 221 -3.72 1.64 -13.19
N ILE A 222 -4.72 1.32 -14.02
CA ILE A 222 -4.51 0.51 -15.24
C ILE A 222 -3.80 1.33 -16.32
N ARG A 223 -2.80 0.72 -16.96
CA ARG A 223 -2.27 1.15 -18.26
C ARG A 223 -2.84 0.27 -19.37
N GLU A 224 -3.55 0.86 -20.34
CA GLU A 224 -4.19 0.13 -21.46
C GLU A 224 -3.22 -0.79 -22.22
N SER A 225 -1.92 -0.50 -22.22
CA SER A 225 -0.92 -1.32 -22.94
C SER A 225 -0.62 -2.66 -22.29
N ASP A 226 -0.88 -2.84 -20.99
CA ASP A 226 -0.25 -3.91 -20.23
C ASP A 226 -1.24 -5.04 -19.87
N VAL A 227 -2.57 -4.86 -19.99
CA VAL A 227 -3.63 -5.85 -19.59
C VAL A 227 -3.47 -6.38 -18.15
N ASP A 228 -2.51 -5.84 -17.40
CA ASP A 228 -2.10 -6.25 -16.07
C ASP A 228 -2.38 -5.09 -15.12
N TRP A 229 -2.84 -5.44 -13.94
CA TRP A 229 -3.29 -4.48 -12.94
C TRP A 229 -2.09 -4.09 -12.09
N ASP A 230 -1.71 -2.82 -12.11
CA ASP A 230 -0.67 -2.28 -11.24
C ASP A 230 -1.23 -2.13 -9.81
N TYR A 231 -1.40 -3.25 -9.09
CA TYR A 231 -1.82 -3.25 -7.68
C TYR A 231 -0.75 -2.61 -6.78
N ILE A 232 -1.19 -1.91 -5.74
CA ILE A 232 -0.33 -1.47 -4.64
C ILE A 232 -0.28 -2.59 -3.61
N GLU A 233 0.92 -3.09 -3.33
CA GLU A 233 1.17 -3.99 -2.22
C GLU A 233 1.09 -3.19 -0.89
N GLN A 234 0.00 -3.32 -0.15
CA GLN A 234 -0.17 -2.71 1.16
C GLN A 234 0.30 -3.65 2.26
N LYS A 235 1.29 -3.20 3.04
CA LYS A 235 1.92 -3.96 4.13
C LYS A 235 1.44 -3.44 5.48
N ILE A 236 0.81 -4.29 6.28
CA ILE A 236 0.29 -3.94 7.61
C ILE A 236 1.41 -3.94 8.66
N GLN A 237 2.45 -3.14 8.42
CA GLN A 237 3.61 -3.01 9.29
C GLN A 237 4.36 -1.70 9.04
N CYS A 238 5.00 -1.18 10.09
CA CYS A 238 5.94 -0.06 9.97
C CYS A 238 7.34 -0.51 9.57
N THR A 239 7.60 -0.76 8.29
CA THR A 239 9.00 -0.85 7.85
C THR A 239 9.26 -0.29 6.45
N LYS A 240 9.68 0.97 6.39
CA LYS A 240 10.76 1.34 5.47
C LYS A 240 12.07 1.31 6.26
N THR A 241 12.46 0.17 6.85
CA THR A 241 13.88 0.05 7.21
C THR A 241 14.60 0.12 5.86
N SER A 242 15.27 1.24 5.58
CA SER A 242 16.34 1.24 4.57
C SER A 242 17.08 -0.07 4.80
N PRO A 243 17.30 -0.93 3.78
CA PRO A 243 18.09 -2.13 3.99
C PRO A 243 19.30 -1.68 4.78
N ILE A 244 19.59 -2.32 5.92
CA ILE A 244 20.83 -2.05 6.67
C ILE A 244 21.87 -2.00 5.58
N SER A 245 22.42 -0.81 5.34
CA SER A 245 23.15 -0.58 4.11
C SER A 245 24.17 -1.71 4.03
N ILE A 246 24.27 -2.40 2.89
CA ILE A 246 25.21 -3.51 2.75
C ILE A 246 26.59 -3.08 3.28
N TYR A 247 26.94 -1.80 3.13
CA TYR A 247 28.12 -1.19 3.74
C TYR A 247 28.17 -1.25 5.27
N ALA A 248 27.08 -1.07 6.00
CA ALA A 248 27.01 -1.23 7.45
C ALA A 248 27.17 -2.69 7.92
N ILE A 249 26.65 -3.66 7.16
CA ILE A 249 26.89 -5.10 7.41
C ILE A 249 28.36 -5.45 7.10
N PHE A 250 28.89 -4.96 5.99
CA PHE A 250 30.30 -5.15 5.66
C PHE A 250 31.23 -4.45 6.66
N LEU A 251 30.90 -3.25 7.15
CA LEU A 251 31.70 -2.55 8.17
C LEU A 251 31.73 -3.31 9.49
N SER A 252 30.60 -3.90 9.90
CA SER A 252 30.52 -4.68 11.14
C SER A 252 31.31 -5.99 11.02
N LEU A 253 31.25 -6.66 9.87
CA LEU A 253 32.08 -7.84 9.60
C LEU A 253 33.57 -7.47 9.54
N LEU A 254 33.94 -6.35 8.92
CA LEU A 254 35.32 -5.90 8.83
C LEU A 254 35.88 -5.50 10.21
N SER A 255 35.10 -4.77 11.02
CA SER A 255 35.52 -4.35 12.36
C SER A 255 35.72 -5.55 13.29
N THR A 256 34.84 -6.55 13.20
CA THR A 256 34.95 -7.80 13.95
C THR A 256 36.20 -8.60 13.53
N ALA A 257 36.48 -8.69 12.23
CA ALA A 257 37.67 -9.38 11.72
C ALA A 257 38.98 -8.68 12.16
N VAL A 258 39.03 -7.35 12.08
CA VAL A 258 40.18 -6.56 12.54
C VAL A 258 40.40 -6.71 14.04
N PHE A 259 39.32 -6.66 14.83
CA PHE A 259 39.39 -6.85 16.28
C PHE A 259 39.94 -8.23 16.65
N VAL A 260 39.47 -9.30 16.00
CA VAL A 260 39.99 -10.67 16.21
C VAL A 260 41.48 -10.78 15.87
N ILE A 261 41.92 -10.14 14.79
CA ILE A 261 43.34 -10.11 14.41
C ILE A 261 44.17 -9.36 15.46
N LEU A 262 43.72 -8.19 15.92
CA LEU A 262 44.41 -7.38 16.92
C LEU A 262 44.52 -8.11 18.27
N VAL A 263 43.44 -8.76 18.72
CA VAL A 263 43.43 -9.56 19.96
C VAL A 263 44.38 -10.76 19.86
N ARG A 264 44.43 -11.45 18.71
CA ARG A 264 45.39 -12.55 18.49
C ARG A 264 46.83 -12.07 18.45
N LYS A 265 47.09 -10.88 17.90
CA LYS A 265 48.43 -10.31 17.80
C LYS A 265 48.95 -9.79 19.15
N ARG A 266 48.07 -9.39 20.07
CA ARG A 266 48.42 -8.94 21.43
C ARG A 266 48.68 -10.10 22.41
N LYS A 267 48.23 -11.31 22.07
CA LYS A 267 48.44 -12.55 22.85
C LYS A 267 49.69 -13.35 22.42
N ARG A 268 50.45 -12.86 21.44
CA ARG A 268 51.80 -13.36 21.08
C ARG A 268 52.80 -12.28 21.43
#